data_AF-A0A3A2ZB56-F1
#
_entry.id   AF-A0A3A2ZB56-F1
#
_cell.length_a   1.000
_cell.length_b   1.000
_cell.length_c   1.000
_cell.angle_alpha   90.00
_cell.angle_beta   90.00
_cell.angle_gamma   90.00
#
_symmetry.space_group_name_H-M   'P 1'
#
loop_
_entity.id
_entity.type
_entity.pdbx_description
1 polymer ?
#
loop_
_entity_poly.entity_id
_entity_poly.type
_entity_poly.pdbx_seq_one_letter_code
_entity_poly.pdbx_strand_id
1 'polypeptide(L)'
;LGVTHGAAVSLSLVNSYEFIVTFLAASWQRAIAAPLNPAYKQEEFEFYVDDLSSSLVLIPQNSYAQNGPAVRAARKYNAAIAECYWNGTEVVLD
;
A
#
# COMPACT_ATOMS: atom_id res chain seq x y z
N LEU A 1 7.10 -3.90 9.97
CA LEU A 1 6.88 -2.65 9.21
C LEU A 1 6.83 -1.38 10.08
N GLY A 2 6.55 -1.46 11.39
CA GLY A 2 6.64 -0.27 12.26
C GLY A 2 5.52 0.76 12.08
N VAL A 3 4.37 0.33 11.53
CA VAL A 3 3.17 1.19 11.38
C VAL A 3 2.63 1.56 12.76
N THR A 4 2.73 2.84 13.13
CA THR A 4 2.26 3.38 14.41
C THR A 4 0.89 4.05 14.29
N HIS A 5 0.36 4.49 15.43
CA HIS A 5 -0.80 5.38 15.43
C HIS A 5 -0.58 6.60 14.53
N GLY A 6 -1.58 6.94 13.71
CA GLY A 6 -1.54 8.07 12.78
C GLY A 6 -0.66 7.88 11.55
N ALA A 7 0.06 6.77 11.42
CA ALA A 7 0.88 6.51 10.24
C ALA A 7 -0.01 6.32 8.99
N ALA A 8 0.31 6.97 7.89
CA ALA A 8 -0.42 6.80 6.64
C ALA A 8 0.02 5.51 5.93
N VAL A 9 -0.97 4.71 5.50
CA VAL A 9 -0.78 3.46 4.75
C VAL A 9 -1.53 3.56 3.44
N SER A 10 -0.80 3.74 2.33
CA SER A 10 -1.38 3.75 1.00
C SER A 10 -1.72 2.34 0.54
N LEU A 11 -2.91 2.15 -0.04
CA LEU A 11 -3.38 0.86 -0.53
C LEU A 11 -3.57 0.94 -2.05
N SER A 12 -2.62 0.41 -2.82
CA SER A 12 -2.70 0.34 -4.29
C SER A 12 -3.18 -1.05 -4.73
N LEU A 13 -4.32 -1.49 -4.19
CA LEU A 13 -4.92 -2.80 -4.44
C LEU A 13 -6.23 -2.64 -5.20
N VAL A 14 -6.53 -3.57 -6.10
CA VAL A 14 -7.86 -3.66 -6.75
C VAL A 14 -8.90 -4.12 -5.74
N ASN A 15 -10.19 -4.00 -6.08
CA ASN A 15 -11.27 -4.53 -5.24
C ASN A 15 -11.12 -6.05 -5.06
N SER A 16 -10.72 -6.47 -3.86
CA SER A 16 -10.41 -7.86 -3.54
C SER A 16 -10.43 -8.12 -2.02
N TYR A 17 -10.14 -9.35 -1.59
CA TYR A 17 -10.03 -9.70 -0.17
C TYR A 17 -8.85 -8.98 0.50
N GLU A 18 -7.72 -8.90 -0.19
CA GLU A 18 -6.53 -8.17 0.21
C GLU A 18 -6.86 -6.71 0.53
N PHE A 19 -7.64 -6.05 -0.34
CA PHE A 19 -8.03 -4.65 -0.14
C PHE A 19 -8.86 -4.47 1.13
N ILE A 20 -9.94 -5.24 1.32
CA ILE A 20 -10.81 -5.03 2.47
C ILE A 20 -10.14 -5.43 3.79
N VAL A 21 -9.36 -6.51 3.79
CA VAL A 21 -8.62 -6.96 4.98
C VAL A 21 -7.58 -5.92 5.38
N THR A 22 -6.79 -5.40 4.44
CA THR A 22 -5.75 -4.40 4.75
C THR A 22 -6.34 -3.05 5.16
N PHE A 23 -7.47 -2.63 4.57
CA PHE A 23 -8.19 -1.43 4.98
C PHE A 23 -8.63 -1.50 6.46
N LEU A 24 -9.21 -2.64 6.86
CA LEU A 24 -9.61 -2.88 8.23
C LEU A 24 -8.40 -3.03 9.17
N ALA A 25 -7.34 -3.71 8.73
CA ALA A 25 -6.11 -3.88 9.52
C ALA A 25 -5.40 -2.55 9.80
N ALA A 26 -5.30 -1.66 8.81
CA ALA A 26 -4.75 -0.32 8.99
C ALA A 26 -5.60 0.48 10.00
N SER A 27 -6.93 0.45 9.87
CA SER A 27 -7.85 1.09 10.81
C SER A 27 -7.70 0.51 12.23
N TRP A 28 -7.59 -0.81 12.36
CA TRP A 28 -7.38 -1.50 13.63
C TRP A 28 -6.07 -1.10 14.31
N GLN A 29 -5.02 -0.90 13.53
CA GLN A 29 -3.72 -0.39 14.00
C GLN A 29 -3.76 1.10 14.39
N ARG A 30 -4.92 1.76 14.24
CA ARG A 30 -5.09 3.21 14.39
C ARG A 30 -4.20 4.01 13.42
N ALA A 31 -3.88 3.41 12.28
CA ALA A 31 -3.22 4.05 11.16
C ALA A 31 -4.28 4.70 10.23
N ILE A 32 -3.82 5.54 9.31
CA ILE A 32 -4.68 6.18 8.31
C ILE A 32 -4.66 5.33 7.05
N ALA A 33 -5.74 4.62 6.79
CA ALA A 33 -5.91 3.87 5.54
C ALA A 33 -6.16 4.85 4.37
N ALA A 34 -5.29 4.84 3.37
CA ALA A 34 -5.38 5.69 2.19
C ALA A 34 -5.52 4.84 0.92
N PRO A 35 -6.75 4.46 0.53
CA PRO A 35 -6.98 3.71 -0.70
C PRO A 35 -6.68 4.58 -1.92
N LEU A 36 -5.79 4.09 -2.80
CA LEU A 36 -5.40 4.74 -4.04
C LEU A 36 -5.92 3.95 -5.24
N ASN A 37 -6.14 4.63 -6.37
CA ASN A 37 -6.49 3.95 -7.61
C ASN A 37 -5.27 3.17 -8.14
N PRO A 38 -5.32 1.83 -8.28
CA PRO A 38 -4.19 1.04 -8.79
C PRO A 38 -3.79 1.39 -10.23
N ALA A 39 -4.70 2.03 -10.99
CA ALA A 39 -4.47 2.45 -12.37
C ALA A 39 -3.76 3.81 -12.51
N TYR A 40 -3.39 4.46 -11.40
CA TYR A 40 -2.67 5.73 -11.44
C TYR A 40 -1.31 5.62 -12.15
N LYS A 41 -0.93 6.73 -12.79
CA LYS A 41 0.41 6.94 -13.30
C LYS A 41 1.37 7.22 -12.14
N GLN A 42 2.66 7.14 -12.43
CA GLN A 42 3.69 7.34 -11.41
C GLN A 42 3.59 8.71 -10.74
N GLU A 43 3.43 9.78 -11.52
CA GLU A 43 3.31 11.16 -10.99
C GLU A 43 2.13 11.32 -10.03
N GLU A 44 1.02 10.62 -10.30
CA GLU A 44 -0.16 10.63 -9.43
C GLU A 44 0.10 9.86 -8.13
N PHE A 45 0.78 8.72 -8.19
CA PHE A 45 1.23 8.01 -6.98
C PHE A 45 2.22 8.84 -6.17
N GLU A 46 3.19 9.47 -6.84
CA GLU A 46 4.19 10.33 -6.20
C GLU A 46 3.53 11.47 -5.44
N PHE A 47 2.55 12.15 -6.06
CA PHE A 47 1.78 13.21 -5.41
C PHE A 47 1.14 12.76 -4.09
N TYR A 48 0.40 11.65 -4.09
CA TYR A 48 -0.30 11.18 -2.88
C TYR A 48 0.64 10.58 -1.83
N VAL A 49 1.66 9.84 -2.25
CA VAL A 49 2.64 9.24 -1.32
C VAL A 49 3.38 10.34 -0.57
N ASP A 50 3.75 11.43 -1.25
CA ASP A 50 4.41 12.61 -0.67
C ASP A 50 3.46 13.41 0.24
N ASP A 51 2.27 13.77 -0.27
CA ASP A 51 1.28 14.59 0.46
C ASP A 51 0.86 13.94 1.79
N LEU A 52 0.64 12.62 1.77
CA LEU A 52 0.29 11.86 2.97
C LEU A 52 1.51 11.53 3.86
N SER A 53 2.73 11.75 3.37
CA SER A 53 3.96 11.24 3.99
C SER A 53 3.84 9.76 4.33
N SER A 54 3.48 8.96 3.33
CA SER A 54 3.07 7.57 3.51
C SER A 54 4.19 6.73 4.13
N SER A 55 3.87 6.08 5.25
CA SER A 55 4.81 5.19 5.95
C SER A 55 4.97 3.85 5.24
N LEU A 56 3.92 3.40 4.55
CA LEU A 56 3.82 2.10 3.90
C LEU A 56 2.92 2.19 2.67
N VAL A 57 3.32 1.55 1.58
CA VAL A 57 2.51 1.34 0.38
C VAL A 57 2.28 -0.17 0.21
N LEU A 58 1.02 -0.59 0.26
CA LEU A 58 0.61 -1.95 -0.02
C LEU A 58 0.30 -2.12 -1.51
N ILE A 59 0.90 -3.14 -2.12
CA ILE A 59 0.79 -3.44 -3.55
C ILE A 59 0.42 -4.92 -3.77
N PRO A 60 -0.09 -5.30 -4.96
CA PRO A 60 -0.40 -6.70 -5.26
C PRO A 60 0.86 -7.57 -5.33
N GLN A 61 0.71 -8.89 -5.18
CA GLN A 61 1.79 -9.85 -5.36
C GLN A 61 2.57 -9.64 -6.67
N ASN A 62 3.88 -9.86 -6.62
CA ASN A 62 4.82 -9.73 -7.74
C ASN A 62 4.96 -8.31 -8.28
N SER A 63 4.30 -7.30 -7.70
CA SER A 63 4.36 -5.92 -8.19
C SER A 63 5.68 -5.25 -7.82
N TYR A 64 6.30 -5.62 -6.69
CA TYR A 64 7.60 -5.13 -6.26
C TYR A 64 8.68 -5.43 -7.32
N ALA A 65 8.72 -6.67 -7.79
CA ALA A 65 9.66 -7.13 -8.81
C ALA A 65 9.41 -6.45 -10.18
N GLN A 66 8.16 -6.16 -10.52
CA GLN A 66 7.78 -5.45 -11.74
C GLN A 66 8.15 -3.96 -11.72
N ASN A 67 8.53 -3.42 -10.56
CA ASN A 67 8.96 -2.03 -10.39
C ASN A 67 7.96 -1.03 -11.00
N GLY A 68 6.66 -1.27 -10.78
CA GLY A 68 5.57 -0.47 -11.32
C GLY A 68 5.48 0.95 -10.73
N PRO A 69 4.51 1.77 -11.20
CA PRO A 69 4.35 3.16 -10.77
C PRO A 69 4.34 3.37 -9.24
N ALA A 70 3.54 2.59 -8.51
CA ALA A 70 3.45 2.67 -7.04
C ALA A 70 4.78 2.34 -6.34
N VAL A 71 5.52 1.33 -6.84
CA VAL A 71 6.83 0.92 -6.30
C VAL A 71 7.86 2.03 -6.48
N ARG A 72 7.88 2.67 -7.65
CA ARG A 72 8.81 3.77 -7.94
C ARG A 72 8.51 4.99 -7.09
N ALA A 73 7.23 5.34 -6.93
CA ALA A 73 6.81 6.41 -6.04
C ALA A 73 7.22 6.15 -4.59
N ALA A 74 6.90 4.96 -4.05
CA ALA A 74 7.26 4.59 -2.68
C ALA A 74 8.79 4.65 -2.44
N ARG A 75 9.59 4.14 -3.38
CA ARG A 75 11.07 4.22 -3.30
C ARG A 75 11.57 5.67 -3.29
N LYS A 76 11.02 6.53 -4.15
CA LYS A 76 11.42 7.94 -4.24
C LYS A 76 11.22 8.69 -2.92
N TYR A 77 10.12 8.42 -2.23
CA TYR A 77 9.74 9.07 -0.97
C TYR A 77 10.06 8.24 0.27
N ASN A 78 10.85 7.17 0.13
CA ASN A 78 11.28 6.28 1.23
C ASN A 78 10.13 5.67 2.06
N ALA A 79 8.97 5.45 1.43
CA ALA A 79 7.89 4.69 2.04
C ALA A 79 8.26 3.18 2.04
N ALA A 80 7.93 2.48 3.12
CA ALA A 80 8.03 1.02 3.12
C ALA A 80 7.09 0.43 2.06
N ILE A 81 7.42 -0.75 1.55
CA ILE A 81 6.63 -1.44 0.51
C ILE A 81 6.40 -2.85 0.99
N ALA A 82 5.17 -3.33 0.91
CA ALA A 82 4.82 -4.71 1.19
C ALA A 82 3.81 -5.21 0.14
N GLU A 83 3.95 -6.47 -0.24
CA GLU A 83 3.00 -7.14 -1.12
C GLU A 83 1.89 -7.76 -0.29
N CYS A 84 0.64 -7.65 -0.76
CA CYS A 84 -0.51 -8.25 -0.13
C CYS A 84 -1.23 -9.17 -1.11
N TYR A 85 -1.51 -10.41 -0.70
CA TYR A 85 -2.09 -11.43 -1.57
C TYR A 85 -2.84 -12.52 -0.81
N TRP A 86 -3.87 -13.10 -1.44
CA TRP A 86 -4.54 -14.29 -0.98
C TRP A 86 -3.75 -15.55 -1.35
N ASN A 87 -3.41 -16.39 -0.37
CA ASN A 87 -2.64 -17.62 -0.61
C ASN A 87 -3.51 -18.88 -0.84
N GLY A 88 -4.84 -18.74 -0.89
CA GLY A 88 -5.78 -19.87 -0.91
C GLY A 88 -6.50 -20.11 0.42
N THR A 89 -5.97 -19.59 1.53
CA THR A 89 -6.49 -19.80 2.89
C THR A 89 -6.58 -18.53 3.73
N GLU A 90 -5.65 -17.60 3.56
CA GLU A 90 -5.62 -16.33 4.27
C GLU A 90 -5.01 -15.22 3.40
N VAL A 91 -5.22 -13.97 3.83
CA VAL A 91 -4.54 -12.81 3.26
C VAL A 91 -3.16 -12.69 3.92
N VAL A 92 -2.12 -12.74 3.10
CA VAL A 92 -0.72 -12.65 3.50
C VAL A 92 -0.18 -11.26 3.20
N LEU A 93 0.66 -10.76 4.10
CA LEU A 93 1.47 -9.55 3.93
C LEU A 93 2.95 -9.97 3.90
N ASP A 94 3.65 -9.65 2.82
CA ASP A 94 5.06 -9.98 2.57
C ASP A 94 5.91 -8.71 2.38
#